data_AF-F5YIV9-F1
#
_entry.id   AF-F5YIV9-F1
#
_cell.length_a   1.000
_cell.length_b   1.000
_cell.length_c   1.000
_cell.angle_alpha   90.00
_cell.angle_beta   90.00
_cell.angle_gamma   90.00
#
_symmetry.space_group_name_H-M   'P 1'
#
loop_
_entity.id
_entity.type
_entity.pdbx_description
1 polymer ?
#
loop_
_entity_poly.entity_id
_entity_poly.type
_entity_poly.pdbx_seq_one_letter_code
_entity_poly.pdbx_strand_id
1 'polypeptide(L)' 'MFLLSNIERGNKWPYPETLNKLANALGIEVFELFRPEKALTEDIKALMDRLVQDISTSVNNSIESTYQQYRQEPRKK' A
#
# COMPACT_ATOMS: atom_id res chain seq x y z
N MET A 1 33.08 -6.49 -16.90
CA MET A 1 31.90 -6.15 -16.07
C MET A 1 31.01 -7.39 -15.98
N PHE A 2 30.63 -7.84 -14.78
CA PHE A 2 29.93 -9.12 -14.57
C PHE A 2 28.48 -9.10 -15.10
N LEU A 3 27.98 -10.26 -15.55
CA LEU A 3 26.65 -10.43 -16.13
C LEU A 3 25.53 -10.01 -15.16
N LEU A 4 25.62 -10.42 -13.90
CA LEU A 4 24.60 -10.16 -12.88
C LEU A 4 24.47 -8.66 -12.58
N SER A 5 25.60 -7.95 -12.44
CA SER A 5 25.57 -6.50 -12.20
C SER A 5 24.93 -5.70 -13.33
N ASN A 6 25.01 -6.17 -14.58
CA ASN A 6 24.30 -5.53 -15.70
C ASN A 6 22.79 -5.82 -15.66
N ILE A 7 22.38 -6.97 -15.13
CA ILE A 7 20.96 -7.32 -14.95
C ILE A 7 20.35 -6.46 -13.83
N GLU A 8 21.01 -6.38 -12.67
CA GLU A 8 20.55 -5.61 -11.50
C GLU A 8 20.40 -4.12 -11.80
N ARG A 9 21.26 -3.56 -12.66
CA ARG A 9 21.21 -2.15 -13.08
C ARG A 9 20.22 -1.89 -14.23
N GLY A 10 19.55 -2.91 -14.74
CA GLY A 10 18.64 -2.78 -15.88
C GLY A 10 19.34 -2.58 -17.24
N ASN A 11 20.68 -2.69 -17.30
CA ASN A 11 21.44 -2.58 -18.54
C ASN A 11 21.27 -3.81 -19.45
N LYS A 12 20.81 -4.94 -18.90
CA LYS A 12 20.58 -6.17 -19.64
C LYS A 12 19.35 -6.91 -19.12
N TRP A 13 18.44 -7.23 -20.03
CA TRP A 13 17.26 -8.05 -19.74
C TRP A 13 17.54 -9.54 -19.99
N PRO A 14 17.40 -10.41 -18.99
CA PRO A 14 17.48 -11.85 -19.18
C PRO A 14 16.27 -12.39 -19.96
N TYR A 15 16.44 -13.52 -20.64
CA TYR A 15 15.32 -14.28 -21.18
C TYR A 15 14.43 -14.84 -20.05
N PRO A 16 13.13 -15.09 -20.30
CA PRO A 16 12.20 -15.64 -19.29
C PRO A 16 12.71 -16.93 -18.61
N GLU A 17 13.34 -17.82 -19.36
CA GLU A 17 13.93 -19.05 -18.80
C GLU A 17 15.03 -18.75 -17.77
N THR A 18 15.83 -17.71 -18.03
CA THR A 18 16.87 -17.26 -17.10
C THR A 18 16.27 -16.65 -15.84
N LEU A 19 15.16 -15.92 -15.95
CA LEU A 19 14.44 -15.38 -14.79
C LEU A 19 13.92 -16.51 -13.89
N ASN A 20 13.36 -17.58 -14.46
CA ASN A 20 12.94 -18.76 -13.70
C ASN A 20 14.12 -19.41 -12.97
N LYS A 21 15.27 -19.55 -13.63
CA LYS A 21 16.48 -20.11 -13.01
C LYS A 21 16.97 -19.24 -11.85
N LEU A 22 16.93 -17.92 -12.00
CA LEU A 22 17.31 -16.97 -10.96
C LEU A 22 16.36 -17.06 -9.75
N ALA A 23 15.04 -17.04 -9.99
CA ALA A 23 14.04 -17.16 -8.93
C ALA A 23 14.18 -18.47 -8.15
N ASN A 24 14.35 -19.59 -8.86
CA ASN A 24 14.58 -20.90 -8.27
C ASN A 24 15.87 -20.95 -7.43
N ALA A 25 16.96 -20.35 -7.92
CA ALA A 25 18.22 -20.30 -7.18
C ALA A 25 18.14 -19.45 -5.91
N LEU A 26 17.27 -18.43 -5.91
CA LEU A 26 17.02 -17.55 -4.78
C LEU A 26 15.92 -18.07 -3.84
N GLY A 27 15.18 -19.12 -4.23
CA GLY A 27 14.08 -19.67 -3.43
C GLY A 27 12.86 -18.74 -3.33
N ILE A 28 12.65 -17.90 -4.35
CA ILE A 28 11.57 -16.91 -4.43
C ILE A 28 10.66 -17.18 -5.61
N GLU A 29 9.47 -16.58 -5.62
CA GLU A 29 8.62 -16.59 -6.81
C GLU A 29 9.15 -15.60 -7.86
N VAL A 30 8.94 -15.91 -9.15
CA VAL A 30 9.48 -15.11 -10.26
C VAL A 30 9.00 -13.66 -10.23
N PHE A 31 7.78 -13.41 -9.77
CA PHE A 31 7.24 -12.05 -9.66
C PHE A 31 8.01 -11.22 -8.63
N GLU A 32 8.65 -11.84 -7.63
CA GLU A 32 9.38 -11.16 -6.57
C GLU A 32 10.67 -10.50 -7.10
N LEU A 33 11.24 -11.00 -8.20
CA LEU A 33 12.35 -10.33 -8.91
C LEU A 33 12.00 -8.93 -9.41
N PHE A 34 10.71 -8.66 -9.58
CA PHE A 34 10.17 -7.40 -10.09
C PHE A 34 9.50 -6.57 -9.01
N ARG A 35 9.48 -7.06 -7.77
CA ARG A 35 8.89 -6.34 -6.66
C ARG A 35 9.68 -5.05 -6.44
N PRO A 36 9.03 -3.88 -6.51
CA PRO A 36 9.73 -2.64 -6.23
C PRO A 36 10.20 -2.62 -4.77
N GLU A 37 11.43 -2.14 -4.55
CA GLU A 37 12.03 -2.03 -3.20
C GLU A 37 11.15 -1.15 -2.28
N LYS A 38 10.48 -0.15 -2.87
CA LYS A 38 9.41 0.60 -2.21
C LYS A 38 8.05 0.11 -2.71
N ALA A 39 7.41 -0.75 -1.93
CA ALA A 39 6.09 -1.30 -2.25
C ALA A 39 4.97 -0.25 -2.24
N LEU A 40 5.11 0.81 -1.44
CA LEU A 40 4.23 1.97 -1.45
C LEU A 40 4.96 3.18 -2.04
N THR A 41 4.35 3.80 -3.03
CA THR A 41 4.74 5.16 -3.42
C THR A 41 4.27 6.15 -2.34
N GLU A 42 4.97 7.28 -2.20
CA GLU A 42 4.59 8.31 -1.23
C GLU A 42 3.15 8.82 -1.50
N ASP A 43 2.72 8.80 -2.76
CA ASP A 43 1.36 9.14 -3.18
C ASP A 43 0.32 8.20 -2.58
N ILE A 44 0.56 6.88 -2.61
CA ILE A 44 -0.36 5.89 -2.02
C ILE A 44 -0.43 6.09 -0.51
N LYS A 45 0.70 6.36 0.13
CA LYS A 45 0.75 6.66 1.57
C LYS A 45 -0.07 7.90 1.91
N ALA A 46 0.09 8.99 1.16
CA ALA A 46 -0.68 10.21 1.34
C ALA A 46 -2.19 9.99 1.13
N LEU A 47 -2.58 9.15 0.17
CA LEU A 47 -3.98 8.75 -0.03
C LEU A 47 -4.52 7.96 1.16
N MET A 48 -3.73 7.05 1.73
CA MET A 48 -4.12 6.30 2.94
C MET A 48 -4.26 7.21 4.15
N ASP A 49 -3.32 8.14 4.36
CA ASP A 49 -3.39 9.10 5.47
C ASP A 49 -4.64 9.97 5.36
N ARG A 50 -4.97 10.43 4.14
CA ARG A 50 -6.21 11.19 3.88
C ARG A 50 -7.46 10.36 4.16
N LEU A 51 -7.48 9.11 3.70
CA LEU A 51 -8.61 8.21 3.93
C LEU A 51 -8.86 8.00 5.43
N VAL A 52 -7.80 7.78 6.21
CA VAL A 52 -7.89 7.63 7.67
C VAL A 52 -8.44 8.91 8.31
N GLN A 53 -7.99 10.08 7.85
CA GLN A 53 -8.48 11.36 8.33
C GLN A 53 -9.97 11.59 8.02
N ASP A 54 -10.40 11.28 6.80
CA ASP A 54 -11.78 11.43 6.35
C ASP A 54 -12.73 10.53 7.13
N ILE A 55 -12.34 9.26 7.36
CA ILE A 55 -13.09 8.31 8.19
C ILE A 55 -13.19 8.84 9.63
N SER A 56 -12.08 9.27 10.22
CA SER A 56 -12.05 9.78 11.60
C SER A 56 -12.96 10.99 11.75
N THR A 57 -12.93 11.90 10.78
CA THR A 57 -13.78 13.10 10.75
C THR A 57 -15.26 12.72 10.63
N SER A 58 -15.59 11.80 9.73
CA SER A 58 -16.97 11.33 9.52
C SER A 58 -17.54 10.65 10.77
N VAL A 59 -16.77 9.79 11.44
CA VAL A 59 -17.17 9.12 12.68
C VAL A 59 -17.41 10.15 13.79
N ASN A 60 -16.48 11.09 14.00
CA ASN A 60 -16.62 12.11 15.04
C ASN A 60 -17.85 13.00 14.82
N ASN A 61 -18.10 13.41 13.57
CA ASN A 61 -19.28 14.20 13.23
C ASN A 61 -20.59 13.42 13.46
N SER A 62 -20.58 12.12 13.14
CA SER A 62 -21.74 11.24 13.35
C SER A 62 -22.04 11.07 14.85
N ILE A 63 -21.00 10.89 15.66
CA ILE A 63 -21.11 10.82 17.12
C ILE A 63 -21.65 12.14 17.68
N GLU A 64 -21.08 13.28 17.28
CA GLU A 64 -21.49 14.60 17.77
C GLU A 64 -22.94 14.92 17.42
N SER A 65 -23.34 14.69 16.17
CA SER A 65 -24.74 14.91 15.74
C SER A 65 -25.72 14.03 16.51
N THR A 66 -25.36 12.78 16.80
CA THR A 66 -26.17 11.87 17.63
C THR A 66 -26.33 12.41 19.06
N TYR A 67 -25.24 12.90 19.69
CA TYR A 67 -25.32 13.50 21.01
C TYR A 67 -26.22 14.74 21.05
N GLN A 68 -26.14 15.60 20.02
CA GLN A 68 -26.97 16.80 19.94
C GLN A 68 -28.45 16.47 19.80
N GLN A 69 -28.79 15.39 19.07
CA GLN A 69 -30.18 14.91 18.98
C GLN A 69 -30.75 14.54 20.34
N TYR A 70 -30.04 13.72 21.13
CA TYR A 70 -30.48 13.34 22.48
C TYR A 70 -30.62 14.54 23.43
N ARG A 71 -29.78 15.57 23.27
CA ARG A 71 -29.84 16.78 24.08
C ARG A 71 -31.09 17.62 23.81
N GLN A 72 -31.61 17.57 22.59
CA GLN A 72 -32.76 18.35 22.14
C GLN A 72 -34.10 17.61 22.32
N GLU A 73 -34.09 16.30 22.59
CA GLU A 73 -35.32 15.57 22.93
C GLU A 73 -35.89 16.04 24.28
N PRO A 74 -37.16 16.48 24.33
CA PRO A 74 -37.79 16.82 25.60
C PRO A 74 -37.88 15.56 26.47
N ARG A 75 -37.45 15.67 27.74
CA ARG A 75 -37.60 14.58 28.73
C ARG A 75 -39.07 14.17 28.76
N LYS A 76 -39.38 12.97 28.25
CA LYS A 76 -40.71 12.37 28.38
C LYS A 76 -40.99 12.24 29.88
N LYS A 77 -41.96 13.03 30.36
CA LYS A 77 -42.48 12.98 31.72
C LYS A 77 -43.32 11.73 31.93
#